data_AF-S4XIR5-F1
#
_entry.id   AF-S4XIR5-F1
#
_cell.length_a   1.000
_cell.length_b   1.000
_cell.length_c   1.000
_cell.angle_alpha   90.00
_cell.angle_beta   90.00
_cell.angle_gamma   90.00
#
_symmetry.space_group_name_H-M   'P 1'
#
loop_
_entity.id
_entity.type
_entity.pdbx_description
1 polymer ?
#
loop_
_entity_poly.entity_id
_entity_poly.type
_entity_poly.pdbx_seq_one_letter_code
_entity_poly.pdbx_strand_id
1 'polypeptide(L)'
;MGAAAALAAGCAPSRCDRSESANPPVEFTEATPAGGIYETSAPDGELLYFPGGMRYALRHGLGARPRWHQVYLSFESDGTRRGGTLAHAAGNQAEVTCVDDQHLIVMNDSCSEYWLRVVAGGADVADEGAAGGEDGADEGAASAAGKCYGDDDPTPADP
;
A
#
# COMPACT_ATOMS: atom_id res chain seq x y z
N MET A 1 -41.91 32.31 -5.64
CA MET A 1 -40.48 32.26 -5.29
C MET A 1 -40.20 30.88 -4.73
N GLY A 2 -39.62 29.99 -5.54
CA GLY A 2 -39.31 28.61 -5.12
C GLY A 2 -37.84 28.52 -4.70
N ALA A 3 -37.59 28.07 -3.48
CA ALA A 3 -36.26 27.81 -2.98
C ALA A 3 -35.72 26.53 -3.64
N ALA A 4 -34.63 26.66 -4.40
CA ALA A 4 -33.87 25.52 -4.90
C ALA A 4 -33.14 24.88 -3.70
N ALA A 5 -33.56 23.69 -3.29
CA ALA A 5 -32.80 22.87 -2.36
C ALA A 5 -31.55 22.38 -3.07
N ALA A 6 -30.39 22.91 -2.67
CA ALA A 6 -29.10 22.39 -3.10
C ALA A 6 -28.93 20.98 -2.51
N LEU A 7 -29.02 19.96 -3.36
CA LEU A 7 -28.60 18.60 -3.03
C LEU A 7 -27.09 18.64 -2.77
N ALA A 8 -26.71 18.69 -1.50
CA ALA A 8 -25.34 18.41 -1.08
C ALA A 8 -25.04 16.94 -1.40
N ALA A 9 -24.60 16.67 -2.62
CA ALA A 9 -24.09 15.37 -3.05
C ALA A 9 -22.68 15.07 -2.51
N GLY A 10 -22.37 15.57 -1.31
CA GLY A 10 -21.08 15.39 -0.66
C GLY A 10 -21.27 14.73 0.70
N CYS A 11 -20.75 13.52 0.84
CA CYS A 11 -20.56 12.81 2.11
C CYS A 11 -21.84 12.49 2.90
N ALA A 12 -22.76 11.70 2.33
CA ALA A 12 -23.66 10.92 3.18
C ALA A 12 -22.86 9.75 3.81
N PRO A 13 -22.93 9.52 5.13
CA PRO A 13 -22.14 8.49 5.83
C PRO A 13 -22.40 7.05 5.33
N SER A 14 -23.49 6.83 4.59
CA SER A 14 -23.85 5.54 3.99
C SER A 14 -23.20 5.25 2.62
N ARG A 15 -22.40 6.17 2.07
CA ARG A 15 -21.85 6.06 0.70
C ARG A 15 -20.43 5.53 0.61
N CYS A 16 -19.68 5.52 1.71
CA CYS A 16 -18.30 5.05 1.75
C CYS A 16 -18.00 4.57 3.17
N ASP A 17 -18.38 3.32 3.44
CA ASP A 17 -17.91 2.64 4.63
C ASP A 17 -16.42 2.37 4.45
N ARG A 18 -15.58 2.95 5.31
CA ARG A 18 -14.13 2.78 5.31
C ARG A 18 -13.67 1.92 6.48
N SER A 19 -14.59 1.33 7.24
CA SER A 19 -14.25 0.42 8.32
C SER A 19 -13.47 -0.78 7.78
N GLU A 20 -12.63 -1.34 8.64
CA GLU A 20 -11.86 -2.54 8.32
C GLU A 20 -12.77 -3.75 8.13
N SER A 21 -13.82 -3.87 8.96
CA SER A 21 -14.81 -4.95 8.85
C SER A 21 -15.56 -4.93 7.53
N ALA A 22 -15.86 -3.76 6.96
CA ALA A 22 -16.52 -3.66 5.66
C ALA A 22 -15.55 -3.79 4.47
N ASN A 23 -14.27 -3.51 4.66
CA ASN A 23 -13.27 -3.56 3.59
C ASN A 23 -11.99 -4.24 4.10
N PRO A 24 -12.01 -5.57 4.29
CA PRO A 24 -10.84 -6.30 4.76
C PRO A 24 -9.69 -6.21 3.72
N PRO A 25 -8.42 -6.30 4.15
CA PRO A 25 -7.30 -6.24 3.23
C PRO A 25 -7.31 -7.35 2.17
N VAL A 26 -7.15 -6.96 0.91
CA VAL A 26 -7.00 -7.85 -0.24
C VAL A 26 -5.51 -8.07 -0.51
N GLU A 27 -5.06 -9.31 -0.48
CA GLU A 27 -3.67 -9.63 -0.79
C GLU A 27 -3.38 -9.43 -2.28
N PHE A 28 -2.26 -8.79 -2.59
CA PHE A 28 -1.74 -8.63 -3.94
C PHE A 28 -0.34 -9.25 -4.05
N THR A 29 -0.20 -10.21 -4.97
CA THR A 29 1.00 -11.06 -5.11
C THR A 29 1.56 -11.11 -6.53
N GLU A 30 0.97 -10.36 -7.47
CA GLU A 30 1.31 -10.46 -8.90
C GLU A 30 2.63 -9.77 -9.26
N ALA A 31 3.12 -8.87 -8.41
CA ALA A 31 4.39 -8.17 -8.61
C ALA A 31 5.58 -8.94 -8.03
N THR A 32 6.66 -9.02 -8.80
CA THR A 32 7.95 -9.59 -8.38
C THR A 32 9.00 -8.48 -8.32
N PRO A 33 9.77 -8.35 -7.23
CA PRO A 33 10.80 -7.32 -7.15
C PRO A 33 11.95 -7.58 -8.12
N ALA A 34 12.53 -6.51 -8.66
CA ALA A 34 13.69 -6.56 -9.54
C ALA A 34 14.72 -5.52 -9.08
N GLY A 35 16.00 -5.93 -8.97
CA GLY A 35 17.07 -5.03 -8.54
C GLY A 35 16.89 -4.47 -7.12
N GLY A 36 16.25 -5.21 -6.22
CA GLY A 36 15.95 -4.75 -4.85
C GLY A 36 14.83 -3.72 -4.76
N ILE A 37 14.04 -3.58 -5.82
CA ILE A 37 12.89 -2.67 -5.90
C ILE A 37 11.63 -3.49 -6.18
N TYR A 38 10.61 -3.27 -5.36
CA TYR A 38 9.26 -3.77 -5.56
C TYR A 38 8.42 -2.68 -6.23
N GLU A 39 7.66 -3.05 -7.25
CA GLU A 39 6.74 -2.17 -7.95
C GLU A 39 5.44 -2.91 -8.23
N THR A 40 4.29 -2.38 -7.81
CA THR A 40 2.98 -2.97 -8.17
C THR A 40 2.75 -2.94 -9.67
N SER A 41 3.33 -1.94 -10.36
CA SER A 41 3.25 -1.74 -11.79
C SER A 41 4.36 -0.81 -12.28
N ALA A 42 4.70 -0.89 -13.56
CA ALA A 42 5.56 0.08 -14.23
C ALA A 42 4.90 1.48 -14.25
N PRO A 43 5.66 2.58 -14.36
CA PRO A 43 5.10 3.95 -14.43
C PRO A 43 4.11 4.19 -15.58
N ASP A 44 4.21 3.43 -16.66
CA ASP A 44 3.29 3.42 -17.80
C ASP A 44 2.46 2.13 -17.86
N GLY A 45 2.47 1.31 -16.81
CA GLY A 45 1.72 0.06 -16.72
C GLY A 45 0.25 0.25 -16.38
N GLU A 46 -0.49 -0.86 -16.32
CA GLU A 46 -1.81 -0.90 -15.70
C GLU A 46 -1.66 -0.79 -14.18
N LEU A 47 -2.42 0.11 -13.58
CA LEU A 47 -2.39 0.42 -12.15
C LEU A 47 -3.46 -0.38 -11.39
N LEU A 48 -3.35 -0.43 -10.06
CA LEU A 48 -4.34 -1.11 -9.22
C LEU A 48 -5.57 -0.24 -8.99
N TYR A 49 -6.77 -0.77 -9.19
CA TYR A 49 -7.99 -0.03 -8.90
C TYR A 49 -8.12 0.22 -7.39
N PHE A 50 -8.23 1.48 -6.98
CA PHE A 50 -8.12 1.88 -5.58
C PHE A 50 -9.33 2.73 -5.16
N PRO A 51 -10.52 2.12 -5.04
CA PRO A 51 -11.72 2.82 -4.61
C PRO A 51 -11.66 3.19 -3.12
N GLY A 52 -12.53 4.10 -2.68
CA GLY A 52 -12.62 4.47 -1.27
C GLY A 52 -12.89 3.26 -0.37
N GLY A 53 -12.13 3.16 0.73
CA GLY A 53 -12.17 2.02 1.65
C GLY A 53 -11.27 0.84 1.25
N MET A 54 -10.73 0.81 0.03
CA MET A 54 -9.86 -0.29 -0.42
C MET A 54 -8.61 -0.42 0.44
N ARG A 55 -8.25 -1.66 0.78
CA ARG A 55 -7.03 -2.03 1.50
C ARG A 55 -6.28 -3.09 0.72
N TYR A 56 -5.05 -2.80 0.34
CA TYR A 56 -4.16 -3.77 -0.28
C TYR A 56 -3.11 -4.26 0.71
N ALA A 57 -2.97 -5.57 0.85
CA ALA A 57 -1.83 -6.21 1.47
C ALA A 57 -0.83 -6.61 0.38
N LEU A 58 0.16 -5.74 0.13
CA LEU A 58 1.13 -5.92 -0.95
C LEU A 58 2.24 -6.86 -0.51
N ARG A 59 2.25 -8.10 -1.00
CA ARG A 59 3.35 -9.03 -0.73
C ARG A 59 4.57 -8.63 -1.57
N HIS A 60 5.55 -8.00 -0.94
CA HIS A 60 6.59 -7.28 -1.69
C HIS A 60 7.80 -8.13 -2.07
N GLY A 61 8.04 -9.26 -1.39
CA GLY A 61 9.08 -10.22 -1.76
C GLY A 61 10.53 -9.70 -1.67
N LEU A 62 10.76 -8.61 -0.94
CA LEU A 62 12.08 -7.96 -0.84
C LEU A 62 13.04 -8.70 0.11
N GLY A 63 12.58 -9.76 0.78
CA GLY A 63 13.37 -10.57 1.72
C GLY A 63 13.60 -9.93 3.10
N ALA A 64 13.43 -8.61 3.21
CA ALA A 64 13.42 -7.87 4.46
C ALA A 64 12.53 -6.62 4.32
N ARG A 65 12.30 -5.94 5.45
CA ARG A 65 11.46 -4.74 5.49
C ARG A 65 12.07 -3.62 4.61
N PRO A 66 11.32 -3.02 3.67
CA PRO A 66 11.82 -1.92 2.87
C PRO A 66 12.10 -0.68 3.73
N ARG A 67 13.22 0.00 3.45
CA ARG A 67 13.62 1.25 4.13
C ARG A 67 12.88 2.47 3.60
N TRP A 68 12.36 2.40 2.38
CA TRP A 68 11.57 3.46 1.78
C TRP A 68 10.43 2.88 0.95
N HIS A 69 9.35 3.65 0.85
CA HIS A 69 8.22 3.39 -0.03
C HIS A 69 7.64 4.70 -0.55
N GLN A 70 7.01 4.65 -1.72
CA GLN A 70 6.36 5.77 -2.36
C GLN A 70 5.03 5.29 -2.92
N VAL A 71 3.98 6.02 -2.58
CA VAL A 71 2.62 5.75 -3.06
C VAL A 71 2.24 6.82 -4.07
N TYR A 72 1.87 6.39 -5.25
CA TYR A 72 1.43 7.23 -6.35
C TYR A 72 -0.02 6.92 -6.68
N LEU A 73 -0.76 7.97 -7.02
CA LEU A 73 -2.14 7.90 -7.47
C LEU A 73 -2.27 8.53 -8.85
N SER A 74 -3.23 8.00 -9.60
CA SER A 74 -3.71 8.53 -10.87
C SER A 74 -5.23 8.55 -10.89
N PHE A 75 -5.80 9.39 -11.73
CA PHE A 75 -7.22 9.29 -12.10
C PHE A 75 -7.43 8.37 -13.31
N GLU A 76 -6.34 7.91 -13.95
CA GLU A 76 -6.33 7.03 -15.11
C GLU A 76 -5.67 5.68 -14.80
N SER A 77 -6.12 4.60 -15.44
CA SER A 77 -5.64 3.24 -15.15
C SER A 77 -4.27 2.91 -15.75
N ASP A 78 -3.77 3.72 -16.68
CA ASP A 78 -2.58 3.41 -17.49
C ASP A 78 -1.36 4.28 -17.16
N GLY A 79 -1.33 4.83 -15.95
CA GLY A 79 -0.18 5.59 -15.43
C GLY A 79 0.16 6.79 -16.28
N THR A 80 1.40 6.85 -16.76
CA THR A 80 1.90 7.97 -17.60
C THR A 80 1.62 7.80 -19.09
N ARG A 81 0.97 6.71 -19.51
CA ARG A 81 0.62 6.49 -20.93
C ARG A 81 -0.54 7.40 -21.34
N ARG A 82 -0.62 7.71 -22.64
CA ARG A 82 -1.74 8.46 -23.27
C ARG A 82 -2.05 9.82 -22.62
N GLY A 83 -1.07 10.44 -21.96
CA GLY A 83 -1.25 11.72 -21.27
C GLY A 83 -1.79 11.61 -19.84
N GLY A 84 -1.89 10.40 -19.29
CA GLY A 84 -2.15 10.17 -17.87
C GLY A 84 -1.00 10.67 -16.99
N THR A 85 -1.28 10.79 -15.69
CA THR A 85 -0.32 11.34 -14.73
C THR A 85 -0.22 10.47 -13.48
N LEU A 86 0.95 10.52 -12.83
CA LEU A 86 1.17 9.95 -11.50
C LEU A 86 1.55 11.08 -10.55
N ALA A 87 0.79 11.22 -9.47
CA ALA A 87 1.09 12.16 -8.39
C ALA A 87 1.36 11.38 -7.10
N HIS A 88 2.23 11.91 -6.24
CA HIS A 88 2.37 11.35 -4.90
C HIS A 88 1.05 11.46 -4.15
N ALA A 89 0.65 10.39 -3.48
CA ALA A 89 -0.49 10.41 -2.58
C ALA A 89 -0.25 11.38 -1.43
N ALA A 90 -1.33 12.01 -0.95
CA ALA A 90 -1.27 12.92 0.20
C ALA A 90 -2.41 12.64 1.17
N GLY A 91 -2.09 12.69 2.47
CA GLY A 91 -3.07 12.52 3.55
C GLY A 91 -3.82 11.19 3.44
N ASN A 92 -5.13 11.25 3.63
CA ASN A 92 -6.00 10.08 3.64
C ASN A 92 -6.33 9.50 2.24
N GLN A 93 -5.74 10.03 1.17
CA GLN A 93 -5.90 9.44 -0.18
C GLN A 93 -5.24 8.07 -0.27
N ALA A 94 -4.08 7.91 0.40
CA ALA A 94 -3.44 6.63 0.58
C ALA A 94 -2.61 6.63 1.87
N GLU A 95 -2.98 5.77 2.81
CA GLU A 95 -2.30 5.59 4.09
C GLU A 95 -1.55 4.27 4.10
N VAL A 96 -0.28 4.30 4.51
CA VAL A 96 0.49 3.08 4.76
C VAL A 96 0.32 2.73 6.24
N THR A 97 -0.46 1.68 6.52
CA THR A 97 -0.85 1.34 7.89
C THR A 97 0.08 0.32 8.54
N CYS A 98 0.79 -0.49 7.74
CA CYS A 98 1.78 -1.45 8.23
C CYS A 98 2.82 -1.76 7.16
N VAL A 99 4.08 -1.99 7.59
CA VAL A 99 5.19 -2.44 6.72
C VAL A 99 6.06 -3.40 7.53
N ASP A 100 6.22 -4.64 7.05
CA ASP A 100 7.10 -5.64 7.66
C ASP A 100 8.01 -6.28 6.59
N ASP A 101 8.54 -7.48 6.85
CA ASP A 101 9.43 -8.20 5.94
C ASP A 101 8.72 -8.93 4.78
N GLN A 102 7.40 -9.07 4.83
CA GLN A 102 6.59 -9.75 3.81
C GLN A 102 5.61 -8.81 3.10
N HIS A 103 4.95 -7.93 3.84
CA HIS A 103 3.81 -7.14 3.39
C HIS A 103 3.93 -5.63 3.67
N LEU A 104 3.37 -4.85 2.76
CA LEU A 104 3.13 -3.42 2.89
C LEU A 104 1.62 -3.19 2.73
N ILE A 105 0.96 -2.67 3.76
CA ILE A 105 -0.48 -2.42 3.74
C ILE A 105 -0.77 -0.97 3.34
N VAL A 106 -1.54 -0.77 2.26
CA VAL A 106 -1.97 0.56 1.79
C VAL A 106 -3.48 0.65 1.75
N MET A 107 -4.02 1.71 2.33
CA MET A 107 -5.45 1.96 2.46
C MET A 107 -5.88 3.28 1.82
N ASN A 108 -6.99 3.28 1.09
CA ASN A 108 -7.68 4.51 0.67
C ASN A 108 -8.68 4.90 1.75
N ASP A 109 -8.28 5.76 2.69
CA ASP A 109 -9.21 6.31 3.69
C ASP A 109 -9.96 7.55 3.17
N SER A 110 -10.07 7.73 1.86
CA SER A 110 -10.95 8.73 1.26
C SER A 110 -12.20 8.08 0.67
N CYS A 111 -13.13 8.90 0.16
CA CYS A 111 -14.29 8.42 -0.59
C CYS A 111 -14.08 8.49 -2.10
N SER A 112 -12.90 8.91 -2.54
CA SER A 112 -12.57 9.09 -3.95
C SER A 112 -11.96 7.81 -4.51
N GLU A 113 -12.14 7.62 -5.80
CA GLU A 113 -11.59 6.48 -6.54
C GLU A 113 -10.33 6.93 -7.26
N TYR A 114 -9.29 6.11 -7.15
CA TYR A 114 -8.00 6.34 -7.79
C TYR A 114 -7.49 5.06 -8.44
N TRP A 115 -6.36 5.20 -9.11
CA TRP A 115 -5.51 4.12 -9.56
C TRP A 115 -4.16 4.19 -8.86
N LEU A 116 -3.76 3.10 -8.22
CA LEU A 116 -2.65 3.01 -7.28
C LEU A 116 -1.40 2.41 -7.95
N ARG A 117 -0.26 3.05 -7.67
CA ARG A 117 1.07 2.46 -7.85
C ARG A 117 1.87 2.59 -6.55
N VAL A 118 2.46 1.49 -6.10
CA VAL A 118 3.38 1.50 -4.96
C VAL A 118 4.75 1.05 -5.41
N VAL A 119 5.76 1.77 -4.96
CA VAL A 119 7.18 1.44 -5.14
C VAL A 119 7.80 1.33 -3.76
N ALA A 120 8.57 0.28 -3.51
CA ALA A 120 9.30 0.10 -2.26
C ALA A 120 10.69 -0.47 -2.52
N GLY A 121 11.63 -0.20 -1.62
CA GLY A 121 12.99 -0.74 -1.77
C GLY A 121 13.90 -0.42 -0.61
N GLY A 122 15.19 -0.70 -0.84
CA GLY A 122 16.24 -0.54 0.16
C GLY A 122 16.12 -1.54 1.31
N ALA A 123 15.53 -2.71 1.08
CA ALA A 123 15.58 -3.79 2.05
C ALA A 123 17.03 -4.28 2.20
N ASP A 124 17.51 -4.35 3.43
CA ASP A 124 18.85 -4.85 3.74
C ASP A 124 18.77 -6.38 3.85
N VAL A 125 18.84 -7.07 2.70
CA VAL A 125 19.07 -8.51 2.70
C VAL A 125 20.52 -8.74 3.09
N ALA A 126 20.75 -9.52 4.15
CA ALA A 126 22.10 -10.02 4.43
C ALA A 126 22.56 -10.76 3.18
N ASP A 127 23.56 -10.20 2.50
CA ASP A 127 24.06 -10.68 1.22
C ASP A 127 24.59 -12.12 1.37
N GLU A 128 23.91 -13.11 0.79
CA GLU A 128 24.44 -14.48 0.69
C GLU A 128 25.56 -14.60 -0.38
N GLY A 129 26.34 -13.53 -0.59
CA GLY A 129 27.28 -13.40 -1.70
C GLY A 129 28.67 -12.82 -1.38
N ALA A 130 28.91 -12.23 -0.21
CA ALA A 130 30.22 -11.65 0.12
C ALA A 130 31.04 -12.60 1.01
N ALA A 131 31.75 -13.55 0.40
CA ALA A 131 32.78 -14.33 1.09
C ALA A 131 33.97 -13.43 1.44
N GLY A 132 34.15 -13.13 2.73
CA GLY A 132 35.33 -12.46 3.29
C GLY A 132 35.05 -11.99 4.72
N GLY A 133 35.45 -12.80 5.70
CA GLY A 133 35.11 -12.62 7.12
C GLY A 133 35.71 -11.38 7.79
N GLU A 134 35.14 -10.99 8.92
CA GLU A 134 35.70 -11.16 10.27
C GLU A 134 34.67 -10.66 11.30
N ASP A 135 34.79 -11.17 12.52
CA ASP A 135 33.82 -11.11 13.61
C ASP A 135 33.28 -9.71 13.94
N GLY A 136 31.96 -9.62 14.06
CA GLY A 136 31.26 -8.47 14.62
C GLY A 136 29.84 -8.86 15.01
N ALA A 137 29.64 -9.22 16.28
CA ALA A 137 28.31 -9.34 16.85
C ALA A 137 27.65 -7.95 16.86
N ASP A 138 26.67 -7.74 15.99
CA ASP A 138 25.72 -6.64 16.11
C ASP A 138 24.35 -7.23 16.48
N GLU A 139 24.08 -7.21 17.78
CA GLU A 139 22.73 -7.32 18.30
C GLU A 139 21.97 -6.04 17.93
N GLY A 140 21.05 -6.08 16.97
CA GLY A 140 19.99 -5.07 16.93
C GLY A 140 19.41 -4.66 15.60
N ALA A 141 18.75 -5.57 14.90
CA ALA A 141 17.46 -5.23 14.30
C ALA A 141 16.60 -6.48 14.36
N ALA A 142 15.78 -6.61 15.40
CA ALA A 142 14.72 -7.59 15.42
C ALA A 142 13.93 -7.43 14.12
N SER A 143 14.02 -8.41 13.22
CA SER A 143 13.13 -8.44 12.08
C SER A 143 11.73 -8.40 12.66
N ALA A 144 10.92 -7.45 12.20
CA ALA A 144 9.48 -7.60 12.34
C ALA A 144 9.12 -8.77 11.43
N ALA A 145 9.38 -10.01 11.89
CA ALA A 145 8.89 -11.22 11.26
C ALA A 145 7.39 -11.02 11.06
N GLY A 146 6.93 -11.17 9.81
CA GLY A 146 5.65 -10.70 9.31
C GLY A 146 4.49 -10.71 10.31
N LYS A 147 3.87 -9.55 10.52
CA LYS A 147 2.66 -9.36 11.36
C LYS A 147 1.61 -8.48 10.69
N CYS A 148 1.91 -7.87 9.55
CA CYS A 148 1.03 -6.94 8.88
C CYS A 148 -0.19 -7.63 8.24
N TYR A 149 -0.05 -8.91 7.87
CA TYR A 149 -1.11 -9.67 7.21
C TYR A 149 -0.97 -11.16 7.50
N GLY A 150 -2.09 -11.83 7.78
CA GLY A 150 -2.17 -13.30 7.83
C GLY A 150 -1.95 -13.97 9.19
N ASP A 151 -1.33 -13.32 10.19
CA ASP A 151 -0.93 -14.01 11.44
C ASP A 151 -1.61 -13.55 12.75
N ASP A 152 -2.48 -12.54 12.73
CA ASP A 152 -3.37 -12.25 13.87
C ASP A 152 -4.71 -11.73 13.32
N ASP A 153 -5.78 -12.51 13.45
CA ASP A 153 -7.14 -11.99 13.42
C ASP A 153 -7.30 -11.26 14.77
N PRO A 154 -7.31 -9.91 14.84
CA PRO A 154 -7.66 -9.26 16.09
C PRO A 154 -9.11 -9.61 16.34
N THR A 155 -9.33 -10.58 17.24
CA THR A 155 -10.65 -10.87 17.77
C THR A 155 -11.31 -9.53 18.09
N PRO A 156 -12.47 -9.19 17.51
CA PRO A 156 -13.06 -7.88 17.74
C PRO A 156 -13.17 -7.64 19.25
N ALA A 157 -12.62 -6.52 19.72
CA ALA A 157 -12.88 -6.11 21.09
C ALA A 157 -14.40 -5.96 21.23
N ASP A 158 -15.00 -6.80 22.08
CA ASP A 158 -16.42 -6.70 22.44
C ASP A 158 -16.73 -5.28 22.94
N PRO A 159 -17.93 -4.74 22.63
CA PRO A 159 -18.29 -3.34 22.85
C PRO A 159 -18.29 -2.89 24.31
#